data_AF-A0A2S0NCL4-F1
#
_entry.id   AF-A0A2S0NCL4-F1
#
_cell.length_a   1.000
_cell.length_b   1.000
_cell.length_c   1.000
_cell.angle_alpha   90.00
_cell.angle_beta   90.00
_cell.angle_gamma   90.00
#
_symmetry.space_group_name_H-M   'P 1'
#
loop_
_entity.id
_entity.type
_entity.pdbx_description
1 polymer ?
#
loop_
_entity_poly.entity_id
_entity_poly.type
_entity_poly.pdbx_seq_one_letter_code
_entity_poly.pdbx_strand_id
1 'polypeptide(L)'
;MRRLVITFCGIYLAAAGLAALTTGWGLIEPVPHYRLAIFWMSPDTLAARIDVLLAANRVFEAQVYAGMHAVSWAVVLTLVLVGALRPLLGPSVPLANIRSTAIVMAGVAGLVVLSVLAQPLLDQASRIPSPTNALSSMPGYWLFGMALSAAITAGHLSLFAHDAVLAAKRRWMGEDLSAAA
;
A
#
# COMPACT_ATOMS: atom_id res chain seq x y z
N MET A 1 16.61 8.18 2.58
CA MET A 1 15.48 7.63 1.81
C MET A 1 15.65 6.16 1.51
N ARG A 2 16.56 5.73 0.61
CA ARG A 2 16.71 4.30 0.23
C ARG A 2 16.88 3.34 1.42
N ARG A 3 17.76 3.66 2.37
CA ARG A 3 17.97 2.86 3.60
C ARG A 3 16.69 2.76 4.46
N LEU A 4 15.98 3.87 4.65
CA LEU A 4 14.71 3.90 5.39
C LEU A 4 13.64 3.04 4.71
N VAL A 5 13.48 3.16 3.39
CA VAL A 5 12.54 2.33 2.63
C VAL A 5 12.89 0.85 2.84
N ILE A 6 14.16 0.46 2.70
CA ILE A 6 14.61 -0.92 2.93
C ILE A 6 14.31 -1.38 4.37
N THR A 7 14.59 -0.54 5.38
CA THR A 7 14.31 -0.87 6.79
C THR A 7 12.82 -1.08 7.02
N PHE A 8 11.96 -0.19 6.53
CA PHE A 8 10.51 -0.32 6.65
C PHE A 8 9.97 -1.53 5.88
N CYS A 9 10.51 -1.84 4.69
CA CYS A 9 10.20 -3.09 3.98
C CYS A 9 10.58 -4.31 4.83
N GLY A 10 11.76 -4.31 5.44
CA GLY A 10 12.24 -5.39 6.29
C GLY A 10 11.36 -5.61 7.50
N ILE A 11 10.98 -4.54 8.21
CA ILE A 11 10.05 -4.59 9.35
C ILE A 11 8.69 -5.14 8.90
N TYR A 12 8.19 -4.67 7.76
CA TYR A 12 6.91 -5.14 7.22
C TYR A 12 6.95 -6.63 6.87
N LEU A 13 7.99 -7.07 6.15
CA LEU A 13 8.16 -8.49 5.77
C LEU A 13 8.34 -9.38 7.01
N ALA A 14 9.02 -8.89 8.05
CA ALA A 14 9.12 -9.58 9.32
C ALA A 14 7.74 -9.70 10.00
N ALA A 15 6.92 -8.64 10.00
CA ALA A 15 5.56 -8.68 10.51
C ALA A 15 4.67 -9.66 9.73
N ALA A 16 4.76 -9.67 8.39
CA ALA A 16 4.05 -10.63 7.54
C ALA A 16 4.51 -12.07 7.78
N GLY A 17 5.83 -12.28 7.98
CA GLY A 17 6.39 -13.58 8.31
C GLY A 17 5.95 -14.07 9.69
N LEU A 18 5.95 -13.21 10.71
CA LEU A 18 5.42 -13.51 12.04
C LEU A 18 3.93 -13.84 11.99
N ALA A 19 3.14 -13.05 11.27
CA ALA A 19 1.74 -13.34 11.01
C ALA A 19 1.56 -14.76 10.44
N ALA A 20 2.34 -15.10 9.41
CA ALA A 20 2.31 -16.45 8.82
C ALA A 20 2.68 -17.57 9.78
N LEU A 21 3.69 -17.36 10.63
CA LEU A 21 4.06 -18.32 11.66
C LEU A 21 2.94 -18.51 12.70
N THR A 22 2.21 -17.46 13.06
CA THR A 22 1.14 -17.55 14.06
C THR A 22 -0.16 -18.17 13.55
N THR A 23 -0.43 -18.06 12.25
CA THR A 23 -1.67 -18.59 11.63
C THR A 23 -1.55 -20.04 11.16
N GLY A 24 -0.34 -20.62 11.14
CA GLY A 24 -0.10 -21.92 10.54
C GLY A 24 -0.51 -21.97 9.07
N TRP A 25 -1.33 -22.96 8.70
CA TRP A 25 -1.83 -23.15 7.33
C TRP A 25 -2.97 -22.20 6.95
N GLY A 26 -3.55 -21.48 7.91
CA GLY A 26 -4.71 -20.61 7.65
C GLY A 26 -4.46 -19.66 6.49
N LEU A 27 -3.34 -18.95 6.44
CA LEU A 27 -3.11 -17.95 5.37
C LEU A 27 -3.00 -18.53 3.96
N ILE A 28 -2.73 -19.83 3.82
CA ILE A 28 -2.61 -20.49 2.52
C ILE A 28 -3.81 -21.39 2.21
N GLU A 29 -4.71 -21.59 3.17
CA GLU A 29 -6.00 -22.23 2.92
C GLU A 29 -6.96 -21.24 2.21
N PRO A 30 -7.47 -21.61 1.03
CA PRO A 30 -8.49 -20.84 0.31
C PRO A 30 -9.73 -20.59 1.17
N VAL A 31 -10.17 -19.34 1.27
CA VAL A 31 -11.44 -19.01 1.93
C VAL A 31 -12.58 -19.14 0.91
N PRO A 32 -13.66 -19.88 1.21
CA PRO A 32 -14.84 -19.91 0.35
C PRO A 32 -15.44 -18.50 0.17
N HIS A 33 -15.99 -18.22 -1.00
CA HIS A 33 -16.65 -16.93 -1.32
C HIS A 33 -15.78 -15.68 -1.17
N TYR A 34 -14.45 -15.83 -1.17
CA TYR A 34 -13.55 -14.68 -1.12
C TYR A 34 -13.71 -13.83 -2.39
N ARG A 35 -14.02 -12.54 -2.19
CA ARG A 35 -14.23 -11.60 -3.28
C ARG A 35 -12.92 -11.35 -4.02
N LEU A 36 -12.97 -11.35 -5.36
CA LEU A 36 -11.83 -10.93 -6.17
C LEU A 36 -11.67 -9.41 -6.02
N ALA A 37 -10.42 -8.96 -5.89
CA ALA A 37 -10.07 -7.56 -5.91
C ALA A 37 -8.83 -7.37 -6.77
N ILE A 38 -8.58 -6.13 -7.18
CA ILE A 38 -7.39 -5.77 -7.97
C ILE A 38 -6.40 -4.99 -7.09
N PHE A 39 -6.91 -4.24 -6.10
CA PHE A 39 -6.08 -3.36 -5.29
C PHE A 39 -6.52 -3.35 -3.82
N TRP A 40 -5.57 -3.63 -2.94
CA TRP A 40 -5.84 -3.77 -1.50
C TRP A 40 -6.09 -2.45 -0.79
N MET A 41 -5.58 -1.32 -1.30
CA MET A 41 -5.75 -0.01 -0.67
C MET A 41 -7.17 0.57 -0.87
N SER A 42 -8.04 -0.15 -1.62
CA SER A 42 -9.45 0.20 -1.69
C SER A 42 -10.16 -0.18 -0.39
N PRO A 43 -10.88 0.74 0.28
CA PRO A 43 -11.60 0.47 1.53
C PRO A 43 -12.57 -0.73 1.43
N ASP A 44 -13.24 -0.86 0.28
CA ASP A 44 -14.20 -1.93 0.02
C ASP A 44 -13.54 -3.32 -0.01
N THR A 45 -12.23 -3.36 -0.33
CA THR A 45 -11.46 -4.60 -0.37
C THR A 45 -11.14 -5.11 1.02
N LEU A 46 -10.85 -4.22 1.98
CA LEU A 46 -10.60 -4.61 3.37
C LEU A 46 -11.88 -5.17 4.02
N ALA A 47 -12.98 -4.42 3.93
CA ALA A 47 -14.24 -4.80 4.56
C ALA A 47 -14.75 -6.15 4.03
N ALA A 48 -14.83 -6.30 2.71
CA ALA A 48 -15.30 -7.54 2.09
C ALA A 48 -14.45 -8.77 2.47
N ARG A 49 -13.14 -8.60 2.69
CA ARG A 49 -12.25 -9.71 3.07
C ARG A 49 -12.39 -10.07 4.54
N ILE A 50 -12.50 -9.09 5.43
CA ILE A 50 -12.75 -9.32 6.85
C ILE A 50 -14.09 -10.04 7.01
N ASP A 51 -15.15 -9.56 6.36
CA ASP A 51 -16.49 -10.14 6.46
C ASP A 51 -16.50 -11.61 6.06
N VAL A 52 -15.82 -11.97 4.97
CA VAL A 52 -15.73 -13.36 4.51
C VAL A 52 -14.90 -14.24 5.45
N LEU A 53 -13.80 -13.72 6.02
CA LEU A 53 -13.03 -14.45 7.02
C LEU A 53 -13.84 -14.71 8.29
N LEU A 54 -14.59 -13.72 8.75
CA LEU A 54 -15.48 -13.86 9.90
C LEU A 54 -16.62 -14.85 9.62
N ALA A 55 -17.22 -14.79 8.43
CA ALA A 55 -18.26 -15.75 8.01
C ALA A 55 -17.74 -17.20 7.94
N ALA A 56 -16.45 -17.38 7.65
CA ALA A 56 -15.78 -18.69 7.66
C ALA A 56 -15.32 -19.14 9.06
N ASN A 57 -15.65 -18.39 10.12
CA ASN A 57 -15.19 -18.62 11.51
C ASN A 57 -13.65 -18.54 11.67
N ARG A 58 -12.98 -17.75 10.81
CA ARG A 58 -11.52 -17.54 10.77
C ARG A 58 -11.14 -16.20 11.40
N VAL A 59 -11.53 -16.04 12.67
CA VAL A 59 -11.47 -14.76 13.40
C VAL A 59 -10.03 -14.27 13.57
N PHE A 60 -9.10 -15.18 13.86
CA PHE A 60 -7.70 -14.84 14.05
C PHE A 60 -7.09 -14.29 12.75
N GLU A 61 -7.36 -14.92 11.61
CA GLU A 61 -6.87 -14.47 10.32
C GLU A 61 -7.50 -13.15 9.87
N ALA A 62 -8.77 -12.90 10.24
CA ALA A 62 -9.39 -11.59 10.04
C ALA A 62 -8.63 -10.49 10.81
N GLN A 63 -8.27 -10.75 12.07
CA GLN A 63 -7.47 -9.83 12.88
C GLN A 63 -6.07 -9.60 12.30
N VAL A 64 -5.41 -10.67 11.87
CA VAL A 64 -4.10 -10.59 11.20
C VAL A 64 -4.20 -9.76 9.92
N TYR A 65 -5.22 -9.98 9.08
CA TYR A 65 -5.42 -9.21 7.86
C TYR A 65 -5.65 -7.72 8.14
N ALA A 66 -6.52 -7.40 9.10
CA ALA A 66 -6.80 -6.04 9.53
C ALA A 66 -5.54 -5.36 10.10
N GLY A 67 -4.78 -6.07 10.94
CA GLY A 67 -3.52 -5.59 11.51
C GLY A 67 -2.47 -5.30 10.44
N MET A 68 -2.28 -6.21 9.48
CA MET A 68 -1.32 -6.01 8.39
C MET A 68 -1.73 -4.86 7.46
N HIS A 69 -3.03 -4.69 7.19
CA HIS A 69 -3.54 -3.53 6.47
C HIS A 69 -3.25 -2.22 7.21
N ALA A 70 -3.49 -2.17 8.52
CA ALA A 70 -3.18 -1.00 9.35
C ALA A 70 -1.68 -0.69 9.38
N VAL A 71 -0.83 -1.71 9.54
CA VAL A 71 0.63 -1.57 9.48
C VAL A 71 1.06 -1.03 8.11
N SER A 72 0.45 -1.49 7.02
CA SER A 72 0.76 -1.01 5.67
C SER A 72 0.54 0.49 5.55
N TRP A 73 -0.62 0.98 6.02
CA TRP A 73 -0.93 2.42 6.03
C TRP A 73 -0.03 3.20 6.98
N ALA A 74 0.28 2.66 8.16
CA ALA A 74 1.20 3.30 9.10
C ALA A 74 2.60 3.49 8.49
N VAL A 75 3.11 2.50 7.74
CA VAL A 75 4.38 2.59 7.02
C VAL A 75 4.31 3.68 5.94
N VAL A 76 3.25 3.70 5.13
CA VAL A 76 3.03 4.73 4.10
C VAL A 76 3.02 6.12 4.73
N LEU A 77 2.21 6.34 5.75
CA LEU A 77 2.09 7.62 6.45
C LEU A 77 3.41 8.05 7.08
N THR A 78 4.11 7.14 7.76
CA THR A 78 5.38 7.46 8.41
C THR A 78 6.43 7.90 7.40
N LEU A 79 6.58 7.18 6.29
CA LEU A 79 7.54 7.54 5.25
C LEU A 79 7.16 8.86 4.56
N VAL A 80 5.88 9.11 4.33
CA VAL A 80 5.39 10.39 3.79
C VAL A 80 5.71 11.54 4.74
N LEU A 81 5.44 11.38 6.03
CA LEU A 81 5.76 12.38 7.05
C LEU A 81 7.26 12.65 7.13
N VAL A 82 8.10 11.61 7.13
CA VAL A 82 9.56 11.77 7.10
C VAL A 82 10.01 12.52 5.85
N GLY A 83 9.41 12.21 4.69
CA GLY A 83 9.66 12.91 3.44
C GLY A 83 9.31 14.39 3.52
N ALA A 84 8.12 14.70 4.03
CA ALA A 84 7.58 16.06 4.17
C ALA A 84 8.35 16.91 5.20
N LEU A 85 8.81 16.32 6.31
CA LEU A 85 9.50 17.05 7.38
C LEU A 85 10.96 17.36 7.03
N ARG A 86 11.63 16.48 6.29
CA ARG A 86 13.04 16.63 5.95
C ARG A 86 13.45 17.99 5.32
N PRO A 87 12.71 18.56 4.34
CA PRO A 87 13.08 19.86 3.75
C PRO A 87 12.96 21.04 4.74
N LEU A 88 12.25 20.86 5.85
CA LEU A 88 12.11 21.88 6.90
C LEU A 88 13.31 21.90 7.85
N LEU A 89 14.05 20.79 7.97
CA LEU A 89 15.13 20.63 8.95
C LEU A 89 16.51 21.13 8.48
N GLY A 90 16.62 21.64 7.26
CA GLY A 90 17.90 22.16 6.75
C GLY A 90 17.91 22.42 5.23
N PRO A 91 19.09 22.73 4.67
CA PRO A 91 19.26 22.85 3.22
C PRO A 91 18.93 21.54 2.54
N SER A 92 18.07 21.59 1.52
CA SER A 92 17.59 20.42 0.79
C SER A 92 17.50 20.72 -0.70
N VAL A 93 17.74 19.69 -1.52
CA VAL A 93 17.64 19.72 -2.98
C VAL A 93 16.52 18.77 -3.43
N PRO A 94 15.88 19.00 -4.59
CA PRO A 94 14.87 18.09 -5.12
C PRO A 94 15.40 16.66 -5.23
N LEU A 95 14.60 15.67 -4.85
CA LEU A 95 14.99 14.27 -4.76
C LEU A 95 14.17 13.34 -5.67
N ALA A 96 12.96 13.73 -6.05
CA ALA A 96 12.07 12.89 -6.83
C ALA A 96 12.47 12.90 -8.31
N ASN A 97 12.68 11.71 -8.89
CA ASN A 97 12.62 11.59 -10.34
C ASN A 97 11.15 11.74 -10.77
N ILE A 98 10.80 12.91 -11.30
CA ILE A 98 9.43 13.29 -11.65
C ILE A 98 8.79 12.25 -12.58
N ARG A 99 9.54 11.75 -13.57
CA ARG A 99 9.01 10.79 -14.55
C ARG A 99 8.66 9.45 -13.88
N SER A 100 9.58 8.89 -13.09
CA SER A 100 9.33 7.62 -12.38
C SER A 100 8.20 7.75 -11.37
N THR A 101 8.18 8.86 -10.62
CA THR A 101 7.18 9.13 -9.59
C THR A 101 5.80 9.32 -10.22
N ALA A 102 5.70 10.07 -11.31
CA ALA A 102 4.45 10.23 -12.05
C ALA A 102 3.93 8.90 -12.59
N ILE A 103 4.79 8.03 -13.15
CA ILE A 103 4.38 6.71 -13.64
C ILE A 103 3.82 5.85 -12.51
N VAL A 104 4.51 5.78 -11.37
CA VAL A 104 4.06 4.96 -10.23
C VAL A 104 2.77 5.51 -9.65
N MET A 105 2.67 6.84 -9.45
CA MET A 105 1.47 7.47 -8.91
C MET A 105 0.28 7.37 -9.86
N ALA A 106 0.49 7.54 -11.16
CA ALA A 106 -0.55 7.32 -12.18
C ALA A 106 -0.99 5.85 -12.22
N GLY A 107 -0.04 4.91 -12.07
CA GLY A 107 -0.34 3.48 -11.96
C GLY A 107 -1.20 3.18 -10.72
N VAL A 108 -0.85 3.71 -9.55
CA VAL A 108 -1.63 3.56 -8.32
C VAL A 108 -3.03 4.17 -8.48
N ALA A 109 -3.14 5.39 -9.00
CA ALA A 109 -4.43 6.04 -9.26
C ALA A 109 -5.28 5.24 -10.26
N GLY A 110 -4.65 4.74 -11.32
CA GLY A 110 -5.29 3.87 -12.31
C GLY A 110 -5.79 2.57 -11.70
N LEU A 111 -5.03 1.95 -10.79
CA LEU A 111 -5.45 0.75 -10.05
C LEU A 111 -6.63 1.01 -9.11
N VAL A 112 -6.69 2.18 -8.46
CA VAL A 112 -7.86 2.58 -7.65
C VAL A 112 -9.09 2.70 -8.54
N VAL A 113 -8.99 3.47 -9.63
CA VAL A 113 -10.10 3.65 -10.58
C VAL A 113 -10.53 2.32 -11.17
N LEU A 114 -9.59 1.50 -11.61
CA LEU A 114 -9.86 0.18 -12.17
C LEU A 114 -10.52 -0.74 -11.15
N SER A 115 -10.12 -0.70 -9.88
CA SER A 115 -10.74 -1.52 -8.83
C SER A 115 -12.21 -1.18 -8.64
N VAL A 116 -12.56 0.11 -8.69
CA VAL A 116 -13.96 0.56 -8.63
C VAL A 116 -14.73 0.13 -9.88
N LEU A 117 -14.17 0.35 -11.07
CA LEU A 117 -14.86 0.07 -12.34
C LEU A 117 -14.99 -1.42 -12.64
N ALA A 118 -13.99 -2.23 -12.28
CA ALA A 118 -13.98 -3.67 -12.56
C ALA A 118 -14.79 -4.48 -11.56
N GLN A 119 -15.22 -3.88 -10.43
CA GLN A 119 -15.87 -4.60 -9.35
C GLN A 119 -17.08 -5.45 -9.78
N PRO A 120 -17.99 -4.98 -10.66
CA PRO A 120 -19.11 -5.80 -11.13
C PRO A 120 -18.66 -7.05 -11.89
N LEU A 121 -17.56 -6.96 -12.64
CA LEU A 121 -16.97 -8.09 -13.37
C LEU A 121 -16.28 -9.06 -12.42
N LEU A 122 -15.55 -8.54 -11.42
CA LEU A 122 -14.89 -9.34 -10.40
C LEU A 122 -15.88 -10.14 -9.55
N ASP A 123 -17.04 -9.56 -9.24
CA ASP A 123 -18.11 -10.21 -8.48
C ASP A 123 -18.81 -11.34 -9.25
N GLN A 124 -18.81 -11.26 -10.59
CA GLN A 124 -19.27 -12.36 -11.44
C GLN A 124 -18.19 -13.44 -11.59
N ALA A 125 -16.94 -13.02 -11.83
CA ALA A 125 -15.81 -13.90 -12.01
C ALA A 125 -15.49 -14.73 -10.74
N SER A 126 -15.75 -14.21 -9.55
CA SER A 126 -15.56 -14.95 -8.29
C SER A 126 -16.43 -16.20 -8.15
N ARG A 127 -17.51 -16.30 -8.95
CA ARG A 127 -18.43 -17.45 -8.95
C ARG A 127 -17.94 -18.60 -9.83
N ILE A 128 -16.97 -18.38 -10.69
CA ILE A 128 -16.44 -19.38 -11.62
C ILE A 128 -15.32 -20.14 -10.91
N PRO A 129 -15.41 -21.47 -10.72
CA PRO A 129 -14.31 -22.23 -10.12
C PRO A 129 -13.08 -22.17 -11.04
N SER A 130 -11.96 -21.65 -10.54
CA SER A 130 -10.69 -21.64 -11.26
C SER A 130 -9.49 -21.68 -10.30
N PRO A 131 -8.33 -22.22 -10.72
CA PRO A 131 -7.11 -22.20 -9.91
C PRO A 131 -6.68 -20.78 -9.51
N THR A 132 -6.89 -19.80 -10.40
CA THR A 132 -6.59 -18.38 -10.14
C THR A 132 -7.47 -17.82 -9.02
N ASN A 133 -8.74 -18.21 -8.98
CA ASN A 133 -9.66 -17.82 -7.91
C ASN A 133 -9.28 -18.48 -6.59
N ALA A 134 -8.83 -19.75 -6.62
CA ALA A 134 -8.33 -20.45 -5.44
C ALA A 134 -7.06 -19.82 -4.85
N LEU A 135 -6.15 -19.32 -5.69
CA LEU A 135 -4.99 -18.54 -5.23
C LEU A 135 -5.39 -17.17 -4.68
N SER A 136 -6.30 -16.49 -5.38
CA SER A 136 -6.79 -15.17 -4.97
C SER A 136 -7.61 -15.22 -3.67
N SER A 137 -8.12 -16.39 -3.31
CA SER A 137 -8.82 -16.65 -2.06
C SER A 137 -7.93 -17.02 -0.87
N MET A 138 -6.61 -17.13 -1.07
CA MET A 138 -5.65 -17.30 0.01
C MET A 138 -5.32 -15.94 0.65
N PRO A 139 -5.55 -15.74 1.97
CA PRO A 139 -5.23 -14.48 2.64
C PRO A 139 -3.74 -14.09 2.54
N GLY A 140 -2.84 -15.08 2.57
CA GLY A 140 -1.39 -14.89 2.50
C GLY A 140 -0.92 -14.25 1.19
N TYR A 141 -1.56 -14.56 0.07
CA TYR A 141 -1.29 -13.92 -1.23
C TYR A 141 -1.47 -12.40 -1.13
N TRP A 142 -2.53 -11.97 -0.45
CA TRP A 142 -2.84 -10.56 -0.27
C TRP A 142 -1.90 -9.88 0.71
N LEU A 143 -1.55 -10.53 1.82
CA LEU A 143 -0.58 -9.98 2.78
C LEU A 143 0.77 -9.68 2.12
N PHE A 144 1.23 -10.58 1.23
CA PHE A 144 2.44 -10.37 0.45
C PHE A 144 2.29 -9.24 -0.58
N GLY A 145 1.16 -9.19 -1.30
CA GLY A 145 0.84 -8.11 -2.23
C GLY A 145 0.82 -6.74 -1.55
N MET A 146 0.23 -6.65 -0.34
CA MET A 146 0.23 -5.44 0.49
C MET A 146 1.64 -4.99 0.84
N ALA A 147 2.52 -5.92 1.24
CA ALA A 147 3.92 -5.64 1.58
C ALA A 147 4.66 -4.87 0.49
N LEU A 148 4.67 -5.46 -0.70
CA LEU A 148 5.48 -4.97 -1.81
C LEU A 148 4.93 -3.64 -2.33
N SER A 149 3.62 -3.55 -2.48
CA SER A 149 2.99 -2.35 -3.03
C SER A 149 2.96 -1.20 -2.01
N ALA A 150 2.79 -1.45 -0.70
CA ALA A 150 2.94 -0.42 0.33
C ALA A 150 4.35 0.18 0.32
N ALA A 151 5.38 -0.66 0.23
CA ALA A 151 6.77 -0.23 0.15
C ALA A 151 7.07 0.67 -1.06
N ILE A 152 6.63 0.24 -2.26
CA ILE A 152 6.86 0.99 -3.50
C ILE A 152 6.11 2.33 -3.46
N THR A 153 4.83 2.30 -3.07
CA THR A 153 3.98 3.50 -2.99
C THR A 153 4.52 4.48 -1.95
N ALA A 154 4.88 4.01 -0.75
CA ALA A 154 5.44 4.84 0.31
C ALA A 154 6.75 5.51 -0.11
N GLY A 155 7.63 4.78 -0.80
CA GLY A 155 8.89 5.33 -1.30
C GLY A 155 8.68 6.50 -2.27
N HIS A 156 7.76 6.35 -3.23
CA HIS A 156 7.47 7.39 -4.21
C HIS A 156 6.69 8.56 -3.61
N LEU A 157 5.69 8.30 -2.77
CA LEU A 157 4.96 9.35 -2.06
C LEU A 157 5.85 10.17 -1.15
N SER A 158 6.80 9.52 -0.46
CA SER A 158 7.78 10.21 0.41
C SER A 158 8.68 11.17 -0.37
N LEU A 159 9.15 10.76 -1.54
CA LEU A 159 9.94 11.63 -2.44
C LEU A 159 9.10 12.77 -3.00
N PHE A 160 7.86 12.48 -3.40
CA PHE A 160 6.93 13.50 -3.89
C PHE A 160 6.60 14.54 -2.81
N ALA A 161 6.27 14.10 -1.61
CA ALA A 161 5.97 14.97 -0.47
C ALA A 161 7.17 15.84 -0.09
N HIS A 162 8.38 15.29 -0.11
CA HIS A 162 9.61 16.06 0.09
C HIS A 162 9.72 17.23 -0.89
N ASP A 163 9.58 16.96 -2.19
CA ASP A 163 9.77 17.97 -3.22
C ASP A 163 8.63 19.00 -3.23
N ALA A 164 7.40 18.56 -2.96
CA ALA A 164 6.25 19.46 -2.80
C ALA A 164 6.44 20.44 -1.64
N VAL A 165 6.89 19.95 -0.47
CA VAL A 165 7.17 20.82 0.69
C VAL A 165 8.38 21.71 0.44
N LEU A 166 9.44 21.21 -0.22
CA LEU A 166 10.59 22.01 -0.60
C LEU A 166 10.18 23.17 -1.52
N ALA A 167 9.35 22.91 -2.53
CA ALA A 167 8.83 23.95 -3.42
C ALA A 167 7.97 24.97 -2.65
N ALA A 168 7.10 24.51 -1.76
CA ALA A 168 6.30 25.41 -0.91
C ALA A 168 7.16 26.27 0.01
N LYS A 169 8.22 25.70 0.62
CA LYS A 169 9.18 26.41 1.46
C LYS A 169 9.93 27.49 0.67
N ARG A 170 10.46 27.17 -0.51
CA ARG A 170 11.17 28.13 -1.38
C ARG A 170 10.29 29.31 -1.76
N ARG A 171 9.04 29.02 -2.15
CA ARG A 171 8.04 30.03 -2.45
C ARG A 171 7.73 30.92 -1.25
N TRP A 172 7.60 30.33 -0.05
CA TRP A 172 7.35 31.09 1.19
C TRP A 172 8.53 31.96 1.60
N MET A 173 9.77 31.49 1.39
CA MET A 173 11.00 32.25 1.65
C MET A 173 11.30 33.32 0.59
N GLY A 174 10.54 33.38 -0.51
CA GLY A 174 10.75 34.34 -1.60
C GLY A 174 11.97 34.04 -2.49
N GLU A 175 12.58 32.86 -2.37
CA GLU A 175 13.77 32.49 -3.15
C GLU A 175 13.48 32.46 -4.66
N ASP A 176 12.25 32.10 -5.05
CA ASP A 176 11.81 32.07 -6.45
C ASP A 176 11.71 33.48 -7.09
N LEU A 177 11.56 34.53 -6.27
CA LEU A 177 11.53 35.93 -6.74
C LEU A 177 12.93 36.53 -6.84
N SER A 178 13.87 36.10 -5.99
CA SER A 178 15.27 36.56 -6.03
C SER A 178 16.10 35.97 -7.16
N ALA A 179 15.71 34.82 -7.71
CA ALA A 179 16.42 34.19 -8.83
C ALA A 179 16.00 34.73 -10.22
N ALA A 180 14.91 35.51 -10.27
CA ALA A 180 14.36 36.11 -11.49
C ALA A 180 14.65 37.62 -11.62
N ALA A 181 15.33 38.21 -10.61
CA ALA A 181 15.76 39.61 -10.56
C ALA A 181 17.29 39.71 -10.74
#